data_AF-A0A6N9TF16-F1
#
_entry.id   AF-A0A6N9TF16-F1
#
_cell.length_a   1.000
_cell.length_b   1.000
_cell.length_c   1.000
_cell.angle_alpha   90.00
_cell.angle_beta   90.00
_cell.angle_gamma   90.00
#
_symmetry.space_group_name_H-M   'P 1'
#
loop_
_entity.id
_entity.type
_entity.pdbx_description
1 polymer ?
#
loop_
_entity_poly.entity_id
_entity_poly.type
_entity_poly.pdbx_seq_one_letter_code
_entity_poly.pdbx_strand_id
1 'polypeptide(L)'
;MADEEIRMTLRLPVQLRDRISAAAAVRNRSMNGEIVARLESRIEPDEQDGSFRIWLPHRLLERILHQAEQNEEDPNLLIVGALKEHFPETGSALDALRTARQKMEEELLKSSDSEMRKYAEHSIRQIDEMIAIASDAAEEKRAKNAQPLPWRHST
;
A
#
# COMPACT_ATOMS: atom_id res chain seq x y z
N MET A 1 -16.55 -32.27 -0.70
CA MET A 1 -17.28 -31.28 -1.51
C MET A 1 -16.20 -30.48 -2.22
N ALA A 2 -16.20 -30.45 -3.55
CA ALA A 2 -15.19 -29.70 -4.30
C ALA A 2 -15.39 -28.21 -3.99
N ASP A 3 -14.35 -27.55 -3.47
CA ASP A 3 -14.35 -26.09 -3.37
C ASP A 3 -14.52 -25.53 -4.78
N GLU A 4 -15.67 -24.91 -5.03
CA GLU A 4 -15.97 -24.29 -6.31
C GLU A 4 -15.15 -23.00 -6.41
N GLU A 5 -14.07 -23.04 -7.19
CA GLU A 5 -13.15 -21.91 -7.31
C GLU A 5 -13.72 -20.84 -8.25
N ILE A 6 -13.98 -19.63 -7.75
CA ILE A 6 -14.53 -18.54 -8.56
C ILE A 6 -13.43 -17.54 -8.96
N ARG A 7 -13.41 -17.21 -10.26
CA ARG A 7 -12.51 -16.21 -10.85
C ARG A 7 -13.19 -14.86 -10.89
N MET A 8 -12.53 -13.84 -10.36
CA MET A 8 -13.04 -12.48 -10.35
C MET A 8 -11.97 -11.51 -10.87
N THR A 9 -12.39 -10.49 -11.62
CA THR A 9 -11.49 -9.46 -12.16
C THR A 9 -11.62 -8.19 -11.33
N LEU A 10 -10.63 -7.90 -10.49
CA LEU A 10 -10.52 -6.68 -9.69
C LEU A 10 -9.92 -5.52 -10.46
N ARG A 11 -10.01 -4.31 -9.89
CA ARG A 11 -9.32 -3.15 -10.43
C ARG A 11 -8.58 -2.36 -9.36
N LEU A 12 -7.25 -2.50 -9.29
CA LEU A 12 -6.40 -1.81 -8.32
C LEU A 12 -5.45 -0.78 -8.99
N PRO A 13 -5.18 0.34 -8.31
CA PRO A 13 -4.10 1.25 -8.67
C PRO A 13 -2.73 0.56 -8.75
N VAL A 14 -1.85 1.07 -9.63
CA VAL A 14 -0.52 0.50 -9.87
C VAL A 14 0.32 0.43 -8.57
N GLN A 15 0.24 1.46 -7.73
CA GLN A 15 0.97 1.53 -6.47
C GLN A 15 0.46 0.46 -5.47
N LEU A 16 -0.85 0.24 -5.45
CA LEU A 16 -1.47 -0.78 -4.60
C LEU A 16 -1.06 -2.18 -5.05
N ARG A 17 -1.07 -2.44 -6.36
CA ARG A 17 -0.61 -3.72 -6.93
C ARG A 17 0.84 -4.02 -6.56
N ASP A 18 1.74 -3.05 -6.73
CA ASP A 18 3.17 -3.25 -6.50
C ASP A 18 3.46 -3.52 -5.00
N ARG A 19 2.72 -2.89 -4.10
CA ARG A 19 2.80 -3.14 -2.65
C ARG A 19 2.28 -4.51 -2.25
N ILE A 20 1.17 -4.95 -2.82
CA ILE A 20 0.65 -6.30 -2.61
C ILE A 20 1.68 -7.33 -3.09
N SER A 21 2.29 -7.10 -4.25
CA SER A 21 3.36 -7.96 -4.78
C SER A 21 4.56 -8.03 -3.83
N ALA A 22 5.00 -6.89 -3.30
CA ALA A 22 6.10 -6.84 -2.34
C ALA A 22 5.76 -7.57 -1.03
N ALA A 23 4.56 -7.36 -0.49
CA ALA A 23 4.12 -8.03 0.73
C ALA A 23 3.95 -9.55 0.56
N ALA A 24 3.45 -9.99 -0.60
CA ALA A 24 3.35 -11.40 -0.95
C ALA A 24 4.74 -12.06 -1.00
N ALA A 25 5.73 -11.38 -1.59
CA ALA A 25 7.10 -11.86 -1.64
C ALA A 25 7.71 -12.01 -0.23
N VAL A 26 7.51 -11.04 0.67
CA VAL A 26 7.98 -11.11 2.06
C VAL A 26 7.36 -12.28 2.83
N ARG A 27 6.09 -12.60 2.54
CA ARG A 27 5.34 -13.65 3.24
C ARG A 27 5.42 -15.02 2.57
N ASN A 28 6.24 -15.17 1.52
CA ASN A 28 6.32 -16.39 0.70
C ASN A 28 4.95 -16.88 0.20
N ARG A 29 4.09 -15.94 -0.19
CA ARG A 29 2.76 -16.22 -0.75
C ARG A 29 2.69 -15.74 -2.19
N SER A 30 1.76 -16.33 -2.95
CA SER A 30 1.36 -15.75 -4.23
C SER A 30 0.62 -14.44 -3.98
N MET A 31 0.65 -13.54 -4.96
CA MET A 31 -0.09 -12.26 -4.89
C MET A 31 -1.58 -12.49 -4.61
N ASN A 32 -2.19 -13.47 -5.29
CA ASN A 32 -3.58 -13.86 -5.05
C ASN A 32 -3.80 -14.40 -3.63
N GLY A 33 -2.88 -15.22 -3.11
CA GLY A 33 -2.96 -15.76 -1.75
C GLY A 33 -2.83 -14.68 -0.68
N GLU A 34 -2.02 -13.64 -0.90
CA GLU A 34 -1.95 -12.51 0.02
C GLU A 34 -3.21 -11.63 -0.06
N ILE A 35 -3.79 -11.43 -1.25
CA ILE A 35 -5.06 -10.70 -1.41
C ILE A 35 -6.18 -11.42 -0.65
N VAL A 36 -6.34 -12.74 -0.84
CA VAL A 36 -7.35 -13.54 -0.14
C VAL A 36 -7.14 -13.45 1.38
N ALA A 37 -5.91 -13.68 1.86
CA ALA A 37 -5.61 -13.64 3.29
C ALA A 37 -5.89 -12.27 3.95
N ARG A 38 -5.85 -11.18 3.19
CA ARG A 38 -6.16 -9.83 3.68
C ARG A 38 -7.66 -9.52 3.61
N LEU A 39 -8.33 -9.94 2.55
CA LEU A 39 -9.78 -9.78 2.42
C LEU A 39 -10.56 -10.60 3.45
N GLU A 40 -10.02 -11.74 3.89
CA GLU A 40 -10.59 -12.48 5.03
C GLU A 40 -10.57 -11.66 6.33
N SER A 41 -9.70 -10.64 6.45
CA SER A 41 -9.45 -9.94 7.71
C SER A 41 -10.23 -8.63 7.93
N ARG A 42 -10.71 -7.92 6.89
CA ARG A 42 -11.53 -6.69 7.02
C ARG A 42 -12.28 -6.34 5.74
N ILE A 43 -13.47 -5.75 5.83
CA ILE A 43 -14.21 -5.16 4.72
C ILE A 43 -14.81 -3.81 5.18
N GLU A 44 -14.32 -2.68 4.64
CA GLU A 44 -14.92 -1.33 4.61
C GLU A 44 -14.45 -0.58 3.32
N PRO A 45 -15.23 0.39 2.77
CA PRO A 45 -15.12 0.87 1.37
C PRO A 45 -14.18 2.06 1.11
N ASP A 46 -13.55 2.12 -0.09
CA ASP A 46 -12.96 3.34 -0.71
C ASP A 46 -12.61 3.13 -2.22
N GLU A 47 -12.69 4.18 -3.04
CA GLU A 47 -12.71 4.17 -4.53
C GLU A 47 -11.34 4.40 -5.20
N GLN A 48 -10.95 3.62 -6.22
CA GLN A 48 -10.16 4.04 -7.42
C GLN A 48 -9.70 2.87 -8.32
N ASP A 49 -9.60 3.14 -9.64
CA ASP A 49 -9.70 2.19 -10.77
C ASP A 49 -8.36 1.75 -11.43
N GLY A 50 -8.31 0.52 -11.99
CA GLY A 50 -7.21 -0.10 -12.78
C GLY A 50 -7.15 -1.67 -12.79
N SER A 51 -7.62 -2.39 -13.82
CA SER A 51 -7.95 -3.84 -13.76
C SER A 51 -6.83 -4.91 -13.67
N PHE A 52 -7.04 -6.00 -12.87
CA PHE A 52 -6.37 -7.32 -12.92
C PHE A 52 -7.21 -8.47 -12.32
N ARG A 53 -6.87 -9.74 -12.58
CA ARG A 53 -7.66 -10.93 -12.16
C ARG A 53 -7.15 -11.61 -10.89
N ILE A 54 -8.05 -11.97 -9.97
CA ILE A 54 -7.76 -12.79 -8.79
C ILE A 54 -8.70 -13.99 -8.68
N TRP A 55 -8.26 -14.95 -7.87
CA TRP A 55 -9.07 -16.08 -7.45
C TRP A 55 -9.53 -15.88 -6.02
N LEU A 56 -10.83 -16.00 -5.78
CA LEU A 56 -11.41 -15.92 -4.45
C LEU A 56 -12.07 -17.25 -4.09
N PRO A 57 -11.91 -17.73 -2.84
CA PRO A 57 -12.73 -18.81 -2.32
C PRO A 57 -14.21 -18.46 -2.41
N HIS A 58 -15.06 -19.44 -2.75
CA HIS A 58 -16.51 -19.26 -2.93
C HIS A 58 -17.17 -18.49 -1.79
N ARG A 59 -16.90 -18.90 -0.55
CA ARG A 59 -17.48 -18.29 0.66
C ARG A 59 -17.08 -16.83 0.86
N LEU A 60 -15.89 -16.46 0.42
CA LEU A 60 -15.42 -15.08 0.53
C LEU A 60 -16.11 -14.21 -0.52
N LEU A 61 -16.27 -14.73 -1.74
CA LEU A 61 -17.01 -14.03 -2.79
C LEU A 61 -18.48 -13.84 -2.42
N GLU A 62 -19.16 -14.87 -1.90
CA GLU A 62 -20.56 -14.74 -1.48
C GLU A 62 -20.75 -13.64 -0.43
N ARG A 63 -19.85 -13.58 0.56
CA ARG A 63 -19.88 -12.52 1.58
C ARG A 63 -19.68 -11.14 0.97
N ILE A 64 -18.76 -11.01 0.03
CA ILE A 64 -18.49 -9.75 -0.67
C ILE A 64 -19.70 -9.32 -1.50
N LEU A 65 -20.30 -10.24 -2.27
CA LEU A 65 -21.48 -9.95 -3.08
C LEU A 65 -22.67 -9.56 -2.21
N HIS A 66 -22.86 -10.25 -1.08
CA HIS A 66 -23.92 -9.92 -0.14
C HIS A 66 -23.70 -8.54 0.50
N GLN A 67 -22.47 -8.21 0.89
CA GLN A 67 -22.15 -6.89 1.43
C GLN A 67 -22.33 -5.77 0.38
N ALA A 68 -21.97 -6.04 -0.88
CA ALA A 68 -22.18 -5.13 -2.00
C ALA A 68 -23.66 -4.82 -2.21
N GLU A 69 -24.49 -5.86 -2.16
CA GLU A 69 -25.94 -5.73 -2.28
C GLU A 69 -26.55 -4.94 -1.11
N GLN A 70 -26.09 -5.15 0.13
CA GLN A 70 -26.55 -4.40 1.30
C GLN A 70 -26.16 -2.91 1.25
N ASN A 71 -25.02 -2.59 0.64
CA ASN A 71 -24.49 -1.23 0.58
C ASN A 71 -24.86 -0.48 -0.72
N GLU A 72 -25.52 -1.15 -1.68
CA GLU A 72 -25.73 -0.66 -3.05
C GLU A 72 -24.41 -0.24 -3.76
N GLU A 73 -23.32 -0.93 -3.44
CA GLU A 73 -21.97 -0.63 -3.94
C GLU A 73 -21.51 -1.67 -4.97
N ASP A 74 -20.58 -1.28 -5.86
CA ASP A 74 -19.93 -2.25 -6.74
C ASP A 74 -19.01 -3.17 -5.89
N PRO A 75 -19.12 -4.51 -6.02
CA PRO A 75 -18.25 -5.45 -5.30
C PRO A 75 -16.76 -5.14 -5.47
N ASN A 76 -16.35 -4.65 -6.64
CA ASN A 76 -14.97 -4.25 -6.87
C ASN A 76 -14.55 -3.09 -5.98
N LEU A 77 -15.42 -2.10 -5.74
CA LEU A 77 -15.12 -0.97 -4.87
C LEU A 77 -14.92 -1.41 -3.41
N LEU A 78 -15.77 -2.33 -2.93
CA LEU A 78 -15.60 -2.92 -1.60
C LEU A 78 -14.24 -3.62 -1.45
N ILE A 79 -13.84 -4.37 -2.47
CA ILE A 79 -12.60 -5.14 -2.43
C ILE A 79 -11.39 -4.24 -2.55
N VAL A 80 -11.47 -3.19 -3.37
CA VAL A 80 -10.43 -2.16 -3.49
C VAL A 80 -10.25 -1.41 -2.17
N GLY A 81 -11.35 -0.98 -1.54
CA GLY A 81 -11.34 -0.32 -0.24
C GLY A 81 -10.63 -1.14 0.84
N ALA A 82 -11.04 -2.40 0.99
CA ALA A 82 -10.43 -3.33 1.94
C ALA A 82 -8.92 -3.51 1.71
N LEU A 83 -8.49 -3.55 0.44
CA LEU A 83 -7.07 -3.65 0.10
C LEU A 83 -6.29 -2.36 0.36
N LYS A 84 -6.90 -1.18 0.11
CA LYS A 84 -6.32 0.12 0.47
C LYS A 84 -6.16 0.31 1.97
N GLU A 85 -6.99 -0.29 2.82
CA GLU A 85 -6.76 -0.23 4.26
C GLU A 85 -5.57 -1.08 4.70
N HIS A 86 -5.45 -2.30 4.17
CA HIS A 86 -4.41 -3.25 4.57
C HIS A 86 -3.03 -2.93 4.01
N PHE A 87 -3.06 -2.22 2.90
CA PHE A 87 -1.93 -1.58 2.31
C PHE A 87 -2.36 -0.11 2.26
N PRO A 88 -2.23 0.66 3.35
CA PRO A 88 -2.42 2.09 3.23
C PRO A 88 -1.45 2.58 2.17
N GLU A 89 -1.79 3.66 1.48
CA GLU A 89 -0.75 4.59 1.05
C GLU A 89 0.01 4.94 2.33
N THR A 90 1.02 4.12 2.62
CA THR A 90 2.29 4.66 3.00
C THR A 90 2.52 5.69 1.92
N GLY A 91 2.09 6.92 2.22
CA GLY A 91 2.83 8.08 1.80
C GLY A 91 4.29 7.64 1.92
N SER A 92 5.04 7.88 0.85
CA SER A 92 6.39 7.38 0.60
C SER A 92 7.18 7.19 1.90
N ALA A 93 8.18 6.32 2.00
CA ALA A 93 9.03 6.29 3.21
C ALA A 93 9.40 7.70 3.72
N LEU A 94 9.53 8.66 2.81
CA LEU A 94 9.46 10.11 3.01
C LEU A 94 8.29 10.70 3.83
N ASP A 95 7.03 10.44 3.49
CA ASP A 95 5.87 10.96 4.22
C ASP A 95 5.75 10.34 5.61
N ALA A 96 6.08 9.05 5.77
CA ALA A 96 6.17 8.43 7.10
C ALA A 96 7.25 9.11 7.96
N LEU A 97 8.42 9.43 7.37
CA LEU A 97 9.48 10.19 8.03
C LEU A 97 9.05 11.64 8.33
N ARG A 98 8.34 12.30 7.43
CA ARG A 98 7.80 13.66 7.65
C ARG A 98 6.79 13.70 8.79
N THR A 99 5.89 12.72 8.87
CA THR A 99 4.93 12.61 9.98
C THR A 99 5.65 12.32 11.30
N ALA A 100 6.67 11.45 11.30
CA ALA A 100 7.48 11.18 12.49
C ALA A 100 8.22 12.44 12.97
N ARG A 101 8.79 13.22 12.04
CA ARG A 101 9.42 14.51 12.34
C ARG A 101 8.45 15.49 12.99
N GLN A 102 7.27 15.66 12.41
CA GLN A 102 6.26 16.60 12.91
C GLN A 102 5.82 16.25 14.34
N LYS A 103 5.63 14.97 14.64
CA LYS A 103 5.31 14.51 16.01
C LYS A 103 6.44 14.83 17.00
N MET A 104 7.70 14.66 16.60
CA MET A 104 8.84 14.99 17.45
C MET A 104 9.00 16.51 17.67
N GLU A 105 8.71 17.33 16.66
CA GLU A 105 8.68 18.80 16.80
C GLU A 105 7.59 19.24 17.78
N GLU A 106 6.41 18.61 17.74
CA GLU A 106 5.36 18.87 18.72
C GLU A 106 5.74 18.46 20.14
N GLU A 107 6.40 17.31 20.31
CA GLU A 107 6.91 16.87 21.62
C GLU A 107 8.01 17.80 22.15
N LEU A 108 8.87 18.33 21.27
CA LEU A 108 9.88 19.32 21.60
C LEU A 108 9.26 20.61 22.14
N LEU A 109 8.18 21.10 21.49
CA LEU A 109 7.45 22.28 21.94
C LEU A 109 6.76 22.06 23.29
N LYS A 110 6.23 20.87 23.52
CA LYS A 110 5.49 20.52 24.75
C LYS A 110 6.41 20.20 25.93
N SER A 111 7.64 19.77 25.66
CA SER A 111 8.59 19.40 26.70
C SER A 111 9.34 20.61 27.28
N SER A 112 9.30 20.74 28.61
CA SER A 112 10.14 21.65 29.39
C SER A 112 11.45 20.99 29.86
N ASP A 113 11.60 19.68 29.65
CA ASP A 113 12.76 18.91 30.07
C ASP A 113 13.89 19.04 29.04
N SER A 114 15.06 19.51 29.51
CA SER A 114 16.23 19.78 28.68
C SER A 114 16.83 18.52 28.05
N GLU A 115 16.74 17.36 28.72
CA GLU A 115 17.27 16.11 28.20
C GLU A 115 16.36 15.51 27.12
N MET A 116 15.04 15.58 27.33
CA MET A 116 14.05 15.23 26.30
C MET A 116 14.17 16.13 25.06
N ARG A 117 14.50 17.42 25.24
CA ARG A 117 14.75 18.32 24.10
C ARG A 117 15.95 17.92 23.28
N LYS A 118 17.09 17.63 23.91
CA LYS A 118 18.30 17.16 23.21
C LYS A 118 18.04 15.86 22.45
N TYR A 119 17.28 14.93 23.05
CA TYR A 119 16.90 13.68 22.40
C TYR A 119 16.01 13.88 21.18
N ALA A 120 14.99 14.73 21.29
CA ALA A 120 14.10 15.06 20.18
C ALA A 120 14.85 15.80 19.06
N GLU A 121 15.73 16.76 19.37
CA GLU A 121 16.58 17.44 18.40
C GLU A 121 17.51 16.46 17.64
N HIS A 122 18.13 15.53 18.36
CA HIS A 122 18.98 14.50 17.75
C HIS A 122 18.18 13.59 16.80
N SER A 123 16.99 13.19 17.23
CA SER A 123 16.10 12.32 16.46
C SER A 123 15.53 13.02 15.22
N ILE A 124 15.16 14.31 15.32
CA ILE A 124 14.74 15.13 14.17
C ILE A 124 15.86 15.19 13.12
N ARG A 125 17.11 15.40 13.56
CA ARG A 125 18.27 15.44 12.66
C ARG A 125 18.47 14.12 11.91
N GLN A 126 18.35 12.98 12.60
CA GLN A 126 18.43 11.67 11.96
C GLN A 126 17.29 11.46 10.95
N ILE A 127 16.08 11.91 11.27
CA ILE A 127 14.94 11.82 10.37
C ILE A 127 15.17 12.67 9.10
N ASP A 128 15.71 13.89 9.24
CA ASP A 128 16.05 14.74 8.09
C ASP A 128 17.12 14.10 7.18
N GLU A 129 18.14 13.43 7.75
CA GLU A 129 19.13 12.66 6.98
C GLU A 129 18.48 11.50 6.22
N MET A 130 17.57 10.76 6.86
CA MET A 130 16.84 9.67 6.20
C MET A 130 15.93 10.17 5.07
N ILE A 131 15.30 11.33 5.24
CA ILE A 131 14.47 11.98 4.21
C ILE A 131 15.30 12.35 2.99
N ALA A 132 16.51 12.88 3.19
CA ALA A 132 17.42 13.24 2.11
C ALA A 132 17.82 11.99 1.30
N ILE A 133 18.29 10.94 1.98
CA ILE A 133 18.69 9.68 1.34
C ILE A 133 17.52 9.03 0.57
N ALA A 134 16.31 9.05 1.14
CA ALA A 134 15.13 8.49 0.51
C ALA A 134 14.67 9.31 -0.72
N SER A 135 14.86 10.64 -0.70
CA SER A 135 14.55 11.52 -1.83
C SER A 135 15.49 11.27 -3.00
N ASP A 136 16.80 11.20 -2.73
CA ASP A 136 17.82 10.95 -3.75
C ASP A 136 17.62 9.57 -4.42
N ALA A 137 17.32 8.54 -3.62
CA ALA A 137 17.04 7.20 -4.13
C ALA A 137 15.75 7.15 -4.97
N ALA A 138 14.76 7.98 -4.65
CA ALA A 138 13.52 8.08 -5.42
C ALA A 138 13.74 8.80 -6.76
N GLU A 139 14.55 9.86 -6.79
CA GLU A 139 14.95 10.54 -8.02
C GLU A 139 15.78 9.64 -8.93
N GLU A 140 16.73 8.89 -8.39
CA GLU A 140 17.55 7.97 -9.18
C GLU A 140 16.71 6.86 -9.83
N LYS A 141 15.71 6.32 -9.11
CA LYS A 141 14.75 5.36 -9.67
C LYS A 141 13.88 5.98 -10.77
N ARG A 142 13.44 7.23 -10.61
CA ARG A 142 12.71 7.96 -11.66
C ARG A 142 13.57 8.19 -12.89
N ALA A 143 14.83 8.58 -12.72
CA ALA A 143 15.76 8.79 -13.82
C ALA A 143 16.05 7.50 -14.62
N LYS A 144 16.18 6.36 -13.91
CA LYS A 144 16.37 5.04 -14.56
C LYS A 144 15.13 4.57 -15.31
N ASN A 145 13.93 4.81 -14.78
CA ASN A 145 12.67 4.46 -15.45
C ASN A 145 12.30 5.41 -16.60
N ALA A 146 12.87 6.62 -16.66
CA ALA A 146 12.64 7.59 -17.73
C ALA A 146 13.54 7.38 -18.97
N GLN A 147 14.48 6.43 -18.94
CA GLN A 147 15.28 6.13 -20.14
C GLN A 147 14.41 5.43 -21.20
N PRO A 148 14.29 5.99 -22.42
CA PRO A 148 13.54 5.35 -23.49
C PRO A 148 14.23 4.04 -23.89
N LEU A 149 13.45 2.97 -24.01
CA LEU A 149 13.93 1.67 -24.48
C LEU A 149 14.65 1.85 -25.83
N PRO A 150 15.85 1.26 -26.02
CA PRO A 150 16.54 1.34 -27.29
C PRO A 150 15.64 0.72 -28.37
N TRP A 151 15.28 1.54 -29.36
CA TRP A 151 14.49 1.14 -30.52
C TRP A 151 15.10 -0.12 -31.14
N ARG A 152 14.42 -1.25 -31.00
CA ARG A 152 14.79 -2.47 -31.72
C ARG A 152 14.49 -2.21 -33.20
N HIS A 153 15.54 -1.98 -33.99
CA HIS A 153 15.45 -2.08 -35.44
C HIS A 153 15.10 -3.53 -35.80
N SER A 154 13.81 -3.77 -36.09
CA SER A 154 13.38 -4.97 -36.77
C SER A 154 13.95 -4.93 -38.18
N THR A 155 14.82 -5.89 -38.48
CA THR A 155 15.27 -6.19 -39.85
C THR A 155 14.62 -7.49 -40.29
#